data_AF-A0A7Y3DA00-F1
#
_entry.id   AF-A0A7Y3DA00-F1
#
_cell.length_a   1.000
_cell.length_b   1.000
_cell.length_c   1.000
_cell.angle_alpha   90.00
_cell.angle_beta   90.00
_cell.angle_gamma   90.00
#
_symmetry.space_group_name_H-M   'P 1'
#
loop_
_entity.id
_entity.type
_entity.pdbx_description
1 polymer ?
#
loop_
_entity_poly.entity_id
_entity_poly.type
_entity_poly.pdbx_seq_one_letter_code
_entity_poly.pdbx_strand_id
1 'polypeptide(L)'
;MTTTSSPGRDRLHGQRGFTNGRVLALDEGPDFTTSVIETGTGFRSLLIDGFTATSENPIGAHYMVWMGSLPALLHPDPERTLVICFGTGQTANGLRKEGVGHVDVVDVSDAVLGMAPLFPSNERVLEDPRVQSITMDGRAWLRRSDHRYDVVTLEPMPPNFAGVNSLYSREFYEIVATRLADDGVVAQWLPIHLVTKADSEAIAATFHAVFPDSILWIDPIGGTGILLGRKQAGAEPLGATWPGLARRATGRTLRADEIERAVVLGPAEMARYAALGTVITDDNQQLSHGRMRPGLKGRLGQQQALANMKTIAKIAGRRPYLVDEAERLERVRGTIPGAAGAAPRGGGS
;
A
#
# COMPACT_ATOMS: atom_id res chain seq x y z
N MET A 1 6.76 -31.45 -23.33
CA MET A 1 7.99 -31.33 -22.50
C MET A 1 7.60 -31.59 -21.06
N THR A 2 8.36 -32.46 -20.41
CA THR A 2 8.03 -33.28 -19.24
C THR A 2 7.61 -32.50 -17.99
N THR A 3 6.41 -32.79 -17.50
CA THR A 3 5.85 -32.35 -16.22
C THR A 3 6.45 -33.17 -15.08
N THR A 4 7.51 -32.68 -14.45
CA THR A 4 7.98 -33.22 -13.17
C THR A 4 7.34 -32.41 -12.04
N SER A 5 6.37 -33.02 -11.36
CA SER A 5 5.76 -32.53 -10.12
C SER A 5 6.77 -32.67 -8.98
N SER A 6 7.48 -31.58 -8.65
CA SER A 6 8.26 -31.49 -7.42
C SER A 6 7.31 -31.19 -6.24
N PRO A 7 7.48 -31.83 -5.07
CA PRO A 7 6.69 -31.57 -3.86
C PRO A 7 6.65 -30.09 -3.42
N GLY A 8 7.58 -29.26 -3.89
CA GLY A 8 7.63 -27.82 -3.61
C GLY A 8 6.69 -26.95 -4.46
N ARG A 9 6.17 -27.44 -5.60
CA ARG A 9 5.25 -26.66 -6.46
C ARG A 9 3.79 -26.70 -5.99
N ASP A 10 3.35 -27.82 -5.42
CA ASP A 10 1.95 -28.00 -4.97
C ASP A 10 1.73 -27.54 -3.51
N ARG A 11 2.81 -27.22 -2.79
CA ARG A 11 2.79 -26.64 -1.44
C ARG A 11 3.51 -25.30 -1.47
N LEU A 12 2.87 -24.30 -2.06
CA LEU A 12 3.43 -22.95 -2.12
C LEU A 12 3.53 -22.37 -0.69
N HIS A 13 4.76 -22.34 -0.16
CA HIS A 13 5.15 -21.67 1.09
C HIS A 13 4.20 -21.86 2.28
N GLY A 14 3.65 -23.06 2.46
CA GLY A 14 2.86 -23.42 3.65
C GLY A 14 1.47 -22.76 3.78
N GLN A 15 0.98 -22.00 2.77
CA GLN A 15 -0.35 -21.40 2.84
C GLN A 15 -1.46 -22.41 2.50
N ARG A 16 -2.39 -22.63 3.44
CA ARG A 16 -3.68 -23.29 3.17
C ARG A 16 -4.62 -22.27 2.52
N GLY A 17 -4.92 -22.42 1.23
CA GLY A 17 -5.88 -21.55 0.54
C GLY A 17 -5.74 -21.49 -0.98
N PHE A 18 -4.59 -21.89 -1.54
CA PHE A 18 -4.39 -21.95 -2.99
C PHE A 18 -4.84 -23.28 -3.61
N THR A 19 -5.92 -23.85 -3.09
CA THR A 19 -6.59 -24.98 -3.75
C THR A 19 -7.15 -24.44 -5.07
N ASN A 20 -6.53 -24.83 -6.19
CA ASN A 20 -6.83 -24.42 -7.58
C ASN A 20 -6.02 -23.23 -8.14
N GLY A 21 -4.86 -22.89 -7.58
CA GLY A 21 -3.93 -21.92 -8.18
C GLY A 21 -2.82 -22.57 -9.02
N ARG A 22 -2.27 -21.86 -10.00
CA ARG A 22 -1.12 -22.28 -10.82
C ARG A 22 0.07 -21.36 -10.58
N VAL A 23 1.25 -21.93 -10.35
CA VAL A 23 2.50 -21.17 -10.26
C VAL A 23 2.94 -20.75 -11.67
N LEU A 24 3.08 -19.45 -11.89
CA LEU A 24 3.56 -18.87 -13.15
C LEU A 24 5.07 -18.71 -13.17
N ALA A 25 5.64 -18.27 -12.04
CA ALA A 25 7.06 -18.07 -11.85
C ALA A 25 7.44 -18.28 -10.38
N LEU A 26 8.68 -18.70 -10.16
CA LEU A 26 9.31 -18.87 -8.86
C LEU A 26 10.77 -18.48 -9.00
N ASP A 27 11.25 -17.65 -8.09
CA ASP A 27 12.64 -17.25 -7.98
C ASP A 27 13.06 -17.32 -6.50
N GLU A 28 14.12 -18.08 -6.22
CA GLU A 28 14.66 -18.26 -4.88
C GLU A 28 15.96 -17.46 -4.77
N GLY A 29 15.85 -16.25 -4.22
CA GLY A 29 16.97 -15.34 -4.01
C GLY A 29 17.62 -15.48 -2.63
N PRO A 30 18.76 -14.80 -2.41
CA PRO A 30 19.44 -14.82 -1.11
C PRO A 30 18.64 -14.13 0.00
N ASP A 31 17.79 -13.15 -0.35
CA ASP A 31 17.06 -12.32 0.61
C ASP A 31 15.63 -12.80 0.86
N PHE A 32 14.95 -13.30 -0.18
CA PHE A 32 13.56 -13.75 -0.13
C PHE A 32 13.24 -14.67 -1.32
N THR A 33 12.23 -15.51 -1.15
CA THR A 33 11.64 -16.28 -2.25
C THR A 33 10.47 -15.51 -2.86
N THR A 34 10.53 -15.27 -4.16
CA THR A 34 9.49 -14.56 -4.91
C THR A 34 8.74 -15.53 -5.80
N SER A 35 7.41 -15.46 -5.82
CA SER A 35 6.61 -16.25 -6.76
C SER A 35 5.42 -15.48 -7.31
N VAL A 36 5.05 -15.79 -8.55
CA VAL A 36 3.79 -15.36 -9.14
C VAL A 36 2.88 -16.55 -9.26
N ILE A 37 1.68 -16.42 -8.74
CA ILE A 37 0.63 -17.41 -8.90
C ILE A 37 -0.56 -16.81 -9.61
N GLU A 38 -1.28 -17.64 -10.35
CA GLU A 38 -2.59 -17.36 -10.93
C GLU A 38 -3.63 -18.14 -10.12
N THR A 39 -4.60 -17.44 -9.53
CA THR A 39 -5.66 -18.08 -8.76
C THR A 39 -6.69 -18.72 -9.69
N GLY A 40 -7.58 -19.56 -9.15
CA GLY A 40 -8.69 -20.13 -9.92
C GLY A 40 -9.67 -19.10 -10.50
N THR A 41 -9.62 -17.83 -10.05
CA THR A 41 -10.39 -16.72 -10.64
C THR A 41 -9.64 -16.01 -11.77
N GLY A 42 -8.43 -16.47 -12.12
CA GLY A 42 -7.58 -15.88 -13.16
C GLY A 42 -6.76 -14.66 -12.72
N PHE A 43 -6.89 -14.20 -11.47
CA PHE A 43 -6.09 -13.08 -10.97
C PHE A 43 -4.69 -13.55 -10.59
N ARG A 44 -3.69 -12.72 -10.89
CA ARG A 44 -2.32 -13.01 -10.51
C ARG A 44 -1.96 -12.32 -9.21
N SER A 45 -1.11 -12.97 -8.44
CA SER A 45 -0.63 -12.43 -7.16
C SER A 45 0.86 -12.66 -7.02
N LEU A 46 1.55 -11.64 -6.52
CA LEU A 46 2.95 -11.71 -6.13
C LEU A 46 3.04 -12.17 -4.68
N LEU A 47 3.84 -13.20 -4.44
CA LEU A 47 4.14 -13.71 -3.12
C LEU A 47 5.62 -13.51 -2.81
N ILE A 48 5.90 -13.06 -1.60
CA ILE A 48 7.25 -12.91 -1.04
C ILE A 48 7.29 -13.72 0.25
N ASP A 49 8.15 -14.73 0.32
CA ASP A 49 8.26 -15.69 1.43
C ASP A 49 6.91 -16.31 1.84
N GLY A 50 6.05 -16.56 0.86
CA GLY A 50 4.70 -17.09 1.07
C GLY A 50 3.65 -16.09 1.56
N PHE A 51 4.01 -14.84 1.81
CA PHE A 51 3.04 -13.78 2.03
C PHE A 51 2.57 -13.22 0.69
N THR A 52 1.26 -13.19 0.44
CA THR A 52 0.72 -12.48 -0.74
C THR A 52 0.90 -10.99 -0.55
N ALA A 53 1.96 -10.45 -1.15
CA ALA A 53 2.38 -9.06 -1.10
C ALA A 53 1.36 -8.17 -1.79
N THR A 54 0.92 -8.57 -2.98
CA THR A 54 0.02 -7.80 -3.83
C THR A 54 -0.71 -8.74 -4.81
N SER A 55 -1.80 -8.26 -5.40
CA SER A 55 -2.69 -9.03 -6.29
C SER A 55 -3.32 -8.12 -7.34
N GLU A 56 -3.71 -8.70 -8.47
CA GLU A 56 -4.51 -8.04 -9.51
C GLU A 56 -6.03 -8.11 -9.24
N ASN A 57 -6.44 -8.64 -8.09
CA ASN A 57 -7.85 -8.64 -7.72
C ASN A 57 -8.38 -7.19 -7.64
N PRO A 58 -9.46 -6.83 -8.36
CA PRO A 58 -9.90 -5.43 -8.49
C PRO A 58 -10.20 -4.72 -7.16
N ILE A 59 -10.65 -5.43 -6.13
CA ILE A 59 -10.95 -4.82 -4.82
C ILE A 59 -9.66 -4.48 -4.09
N GLY A 60 -8.74 -5.45 -4.00
CA GLY A 60 -7.47 -5.28 -3.29
C GLY A 60 -6.44 -4.45 -4.06
N ALA A 61 -6.54 -4.38 -5.38
CA ALA A 61 -5.62 -3.67 -6.25
C ALA A 61 -6.01 -2.20 -6.48
N HIS A 62 -7.27 -1.82 -6.21
CA HIS A 62 -7.79 -0.50 -6.57
C HIS A 62 -6.92 0.63 -6.01
N TYR A 63 -6.55 0.58 -4.73
CA TYR A 63 -5.70 1.59 -4.11
C TYR A 63 -4.31 1.71 -4.75
N MET A 64 -3.75 0.65 -5.37
CA MET A 64 -2.38 0.68 -5.92
C MET A 64 -2.29 1.66 -7.09
N VAL A 65 -3.30 1.71 -7.95
CA VAL A 65 -3.38 2.73 -9.02
C VAL A 65 -3.45 4.13 -8.41
N TRP A 66 -4.19 4.28 -7.30
CA TRP A 66 -4.34 5.56 -6.58
C TRP A 66 -3.10 5.95 -5.75
N MET A 67 -2.26 5.00 -5.32
CA MET A 67 -0.95 5.29 -4.72
C MET A 67 -0.05 6.10 -5.65
N GLY A 68 -0.14 5.85 -6.96
CA GLY A 68 0.53 6.66 -7.97
C GLY A 68 -0.27 7.91 -8.35
N SER A 69 -1.58 7.75 -8.57
CA SER A 69 -2.40 8.82 -9.15
C SER A 69 -2.63 10.00 -8.19
N LEU A 70 -2.91 9.74 -6.91
CA LEU A 70 -3.24 10.79 -5.93
C LEU A 70 -2.13 11.85 -5.77
N PRO A 71 -0.86 11.49 -5.50
CA PRO A 71 0.18 12.51 -5.36
C PRO A 71 0.42 13.28 -6.65
N ALA A 72 0.29 12.64 -7.83
CA ALA A 72 0.35 13.36 -9.10
C ALA A 72 -0.79 14.36 -9.25
N LEU A 73 -2.01 14.03 -8.81
CA LEU A 73 -3.17 14.93 -8.90
C LEU A 73 -3.06 16.17 -7.98
N LEU A 74 -2.29 16.07 -6.89
CA LEU A 74 -2.00 17.19 -5.99
C LEU A 74 -0.96 18.17 -6.55
N HIS A 75 -0.13 17.70 -7.49
CA HIS A 75 0.86 18.52 -8.19
C HIS A 75 0.27 19.07 -9.50
N PRO A 76 0.55 20.32 -9.92
CA PRO A 76 0.03 20.87 -11.18
C PRO A 76 0.62 20.20 -12.43
N ASP A 77 1.93 19.92 -12.44
CA ASP A 77 2.62 19.31 -13.58
C ASP A 77 3.91 18.57 -13.14
N PRO A 78 3.83 17.33 -12.65
CA PRO A 78 5.01 16.61 -12.14
C PRO A 78 5.89 16.08 -13.29
N GLU A 79 7.13 16.56 -13.35
CA GLU A 79 8.11 16.20 -14.38
C GLU A 79 8.95 15.00 -13.96
N ARG A 80 9.36 14.90 -12.69
CA ARG A 80 10.20 13.80 -12.20
C ARG A 80 9.60 13.18 -10.95
N THR A 81 9.30 11.90 -11.04
CA THR A 81 8.62 11.14 -9.99
C THR A 81 9.41 9.90 -9.58
N LEU A 82 9.20 9.44 -8.35
CA LEU A 82 9.84 8.26 -7.78
C LEU A 82 8.78 7.32 -7.21
N VAL A 83 8.88 6.04 -7.58
CA VAL A 83 8.17 4.92 -6.96
C VAL A 83 9.18 4.08 -6.20
N ILE A 84 8.99 3.90 -4.89
CA ILE A 84 9.75 2.94 -4.09
C ILE A 84 8.85 1.73 -3.81
N CYS A 85 9.38 0.53 -4.07
CA CYS A 85 8.67 -0.75 -4.09
C CYS A 85 7.71 -0.87 -5.28
N PHE A 86 8.13 -1.61 -6.30
CA PHE A 86 7.40 -1.80 -7.56
C PHE A 86 6.20 -2.73 -7.40
N GLY A 87 6.38 -3.85 -6.68
CA GLY A 87 5.36 -4.88 -6.52
C GLY A 87 4.87 -5.42 -7.87
N THR A 88 3.62 -5.13 -8.22
CA THR A 88 3.03 -5.53 -9.53
C THR A 88 3.19 -4.47 -10.61
N GLY A 89 3.61 -3.25 -10.27
CA GLY A 89 3.74 -2.12 -11.19
C GLY A 89 2.49 -1.25 -11.37
N GLN A 90 1.40 -1.53 -10.67
CA GLN A 90 0.17 -0.74 -10.75
C GLN A 90 0.35 0.70 -10.25
N THR A 91 1.18 0.91 -9.22
CA THR A 91 1.53 2.24 -8.69
C THR A 91 2.30 3.08 -9.71
N ALA A 92 3.33 2.49 -10.33
CA ALA A 92 4.06 3.12 -11.44
C ALA A 92 3.15 3.39 -12.65
N ASN A 93 2.25 2.46 -12.97
CA ASN A 93 1.28 2.64 -14.05
C ASN A 93 0.29 3.79 -13.73
N GLY A 94 -0.13 3.95 -12.47
CA GLY A 94 -0.96 5.07 -12.01
C GLY A 94 -0.31 6.41 -12.33
N LEU A 95 0.97 6.60 -11.95
CA LEU A 95 1.73 7.79 -12.33
C LEU A 95 1.82 7.98 -13.84
N ARG A 96 2.22 6.92 -14.57
CA ARG A 96 2.33 6.95 -16.05
C ARG A 96 1.03 7.44 -16.71
N LYS A 97 -0.13 6.97 -16.22
CA LYS A 97 -1.48 7.30 -16.71
C LYS A 97 -1.93 8.72 -16.38
N GLU A 98 -1.35 9.34 -15.36
CA GLU A 98 -1.55 10.75 -15.02
C GLU A 98 -0.70 11.72 -15.86
N GLY A 99 0.08 11.17 -16.80
CA GLY A 99 0.83 11.96 -17.78
C GLY A 99 2.13 12.56 -17.26
N VAL A 100 2.71 12.00 -16.18
CA VAL A 100 3.97 12.50 -15.62
C VAL A 100 5.13 12.39 -16.61
N GLY A 101 6.13 13.27 -16.47
CA GLY A 101 7.27 13.37 -17.38
C GLY A 101 8.23 12.17 -17.32
N HIS A 102 8.62 11.77 -16.10
CA HIS A 102 9.58 10.69 -15.83
C HIS A 102 9.24 9.95 -14.53
N VAL A 103 9.47 8.64 -14.49
CA VAL A 103 9.26 7.78 -13.32
C VAL A 103 10.53 6.94 -13.07
N ASP A 104 11.23 7.23 -11.98
CA ASP A 104 12.19 6.29 -11.43
C ASP A 104 11.44 5.24 -10.60
N VAL A 105 11.62 3.96 -10.90
CA VAL A 105 11.06 2.84 -10.16
C VAL A 105 12.20 2.14 -9.43
N VAL A 106 12.20 2.23 -8.11
CA VAL A 106 13.24 1.63 -7.26
C VAL A 106 12.63 0.46 -6.50
N ASP A 107 13.15 -0.74 -6.74
CA ASP A 107 12.82 -1.93 -5.97
C ASP A 107 14.11 -2.60 -5.50
N VAL A 108 14.07 -3.22 -4.33
CA VAL A 108 15.23 -3.95 -3.80
C VAL A 108 15.46 -5.26 -4.56
N SER A 109 14.45 -5.75 -5.27
CA SER A 109 14.44 -7.05 -5.92
C SER A 109 14.50 -6.98 -7.44
N ASP A 110 15.58 -7.51 -8.02
CA ASP A 110 15.66 -7.81 -9.45
C ASP A 110 14.57 -8.81 -9.88
N ALA A 111 14.24 -9.78 -9.02
CA ALA A 111 13.23 -10.80 -9.32
C ALA A 111 11.82 -10.19 -9.46
N VAL A 112 11.44 -9.25 -8.59
CA VAL A 112 10.15 -8.55 -8.66
C VAL A 112 10.05 -7.74 -9.95
N LEU A 113 11.10 -7.00 -10.32
CA LEU A 113 11.16 -6.26 -11.58
C LEU A 113 11.11 -7.20 -12.80
N GLY A 114 11.86 -8.31 -12.76
CA GLY A 114 11.88 -9.33 -13.81
C GLY A 114 10.54 -10.04 -14.01
N MET A 115 9.69 -10.08 -12.99
CA MET A 115 8.34 -10.65 -13.05
C MET A 115 7.27 -9.66 -13.55
N ALA A 116 7.61 -8.39 -13.80
CA ALA A 116 6.67 -7.38 -14.29
C ALA A 116 5.85 -7.81 -15.53
N PRO A 117 6.41 -8.49 -16.55
CA PRO A 117 5.64 -8.92 -17.73
C PRO A 117 4.52 -9.92 -17.42
N LEU A 118 4.55 -10.53 -16.22
CA LEU A 118 3.52 -11.47 -15.78
C LEU A 118 2.27 -10.77 -15.24
N PHE A 119 2.24 -9.44 -15.10
CA PHE A 119 1.09 -8.71 -14.55
C PHE A 119 0.44 -7.80 -15.60
N PRO A 120 -0.63 -8.24 -16.29
CA PRO A 120 -1.33 -7.41 -17.27
C PRO A 120 -1.80 -6.05 -16.74
N SER A 121 -2.12 -5.97 -15.44
CA SER A 121 -2.58 -4.73 -14.77
C SER A 121 -1.57 -3.57 -14.80
N ASN A 122 -0.27 -3.85 -14.96
CA ASN A 122 0.73 -2.81 -15.08
C ASN A 122 0.90 -2.29 -16.52
N GLU A 123 0.23 -2.90 -17.50
CA GLU A 123 0.26 -2.48 -18.89
C GLU A 123 1.67 -2.26 -19.45
N ARG A 124 2.61 -3.15 -19.08
CA ARG A 124 4.01 -3.11 -19.51
C ARG A 124 4.69 -1.78 -19.13
N VAL A 125 4.39 -1.25 -17.94
CA VAL A 125 4.90 0.04 -17.46
C VAL A 125 6.42 0.19 -17.56
N LEU A 126 7.19 -0.89 -17.34
CA LEU A 126 8.66 -0.84 -17.43
C LEU A 126 9.19 -0.71 -18.87
N GLU A 127 8.33 -0.83 -19.88
CA GLU A 127 8.69 -0.61 -21.29
C GLU A 127 8.36 0.80 -21.78
N ASP A 128 7.71 1.63 -20.96
CA ASP A 128 7.46 3.03 -21.29
C ASP A 128 8.80 3.80 -21.24
N PRO A 129 9.16 4.58 -22.27
CA PRO A 129 10.45 5.29 -22.33
C PRO A 129 10.62 6.34 -21.22
N ARG A 130 9.55 6.71 -20.51
CA ARG A 130 9.59 7.62 -19.35
C ARG A 130 9.91 6.90 -18.04
N VAL A 131 9.98 5.56 -18.05
CA VAL A 131 10.13 4.75 -16.84
C VAL A 131 11.53 4.15 -16.81
N GLN A 132 12.24 4.35 -15.69
CA GLN A 132 13.55 3.77 -15.44
C GLN A 132 13.49 2.89 -14.19
N SER A 133 13.67 1.57 -14.36
CA SER A 133 13.78 0.63 -13.24
C SER A 133 15.20 0.60 -12.68
N ILE A 134 15.32 0.63 -11.36
CA ILE A 134 16.58 0.64 -10.62
C ILE A 134 16.48 -0.39 -9.50
N THR A 135 17.42 -1.34 -9.48
CA THR A 135 17.49 -2.34 -8.41
C THR A 135 18.35 -1.81 -7.27
N MET A 136 17.71 -1.32 -6.21
CA MET A 136 18.36 -0.80 -5.01
C MET A 136 17.36 -0.72 -3.86
N ASP A 137 17.86 -0.74 -2.62
CA ASP A 137 17.06 -0.28 -1.48
C ASP A 137 16.63 1.19 -1.67
N GLY A 138 15.34 1.48 -1.46
CA GLY A 138 14.77 2.82 -1.69
C GLY A 138 15.38 3.90 -0.81
N ARG A 139 15.72 3.57 0.44
CA ARG A 139 16.37 4.49 1.36
C ARG A 139 17.82 4.78 0.94
N ALA A 140 18.54 3.75 0.48
CA ALA A 140 19.89 3.89 -0.07
C ALA A 140 19.90 4.72 -1.36
N TRP A 141 18.91 4.52 -2.24
CA TRP A 141 18.74 5.33 -3.45
C TRP A 141 18.57 6.81 -3.12
N LEU A 142 17.65 7.16 -2.22
CA LEU A 142 17.43 8.55 -1.82
C LEU A 142 18.67 9.18 -1.15
N ARG A 143 19.51 8.40 -0.47
CA ARG A 143 20.77 8.89 0.09
C ARG A 143 21.83 9.17 -0.99
N ARG A 144 21.91 8.31 -2.01
CA ARG A 144 22.97 8.36 -3.04
C ARG A 144 22.64 9.25 -4.23
N SER A 145 21.38 9.28 -4.65
CA SER A 145 20.92 10.02 -5.83
C SER A 145 20.86 11.51 -5.54
N ASP A 146 21.28 12.36 -6.48
CA ASP A 146 21.14 13.81 -6.38
C ASP A 146 19.86 14.37 -6.99
N HIS A 147 19.02 13.49 -7.54
CA HIS A 147 17.74 13.89 -8.12
C HIS A 147 16.82 14.55 -7.09
N ARG A 148 16.03 15.49 -7.58
CA ARG A 148 14.86 16.03 -6.89
C ARG A 148 13.60 15.54 -7.59
N TYR A 149 12.55 15.31 -6.81
CA TYR A 149 11.31 14.72 -7.28
C TYR A 149 10.13 15.62 -6.92
N ASP A 150 9.22 15.77 -7.86
CA ASP A 150 7.94 16.45 -7.67
C ASP A 150 6.96 15.52 -6.94
N VAL A 151 7.11 14.21 -7.15
CA VAL A 151 6.34 13.17 -6.46
C VAL A 151 7.25 12.05 -6.00
N VAL A 152 7.12 11.67 -4.73
CA VAL A 152 7.65 10.40 -4.19
C VAL A 152 6.49 9.57 -3.68
N THR A 153 6.32 8.36 -4.18
CA THR A 153 5.30 7.42 -3.68
C THR A 153 5.94 6.11 -3.28
N LEU A 154 5.47 5.52 -2.18
CA LEU A 154 5.96 4.23 -1.72
C LEU A 154 4.89 3.36 -1.08
N GLU A 155 4.93 2.09 -1.47
CA GLU A 155 4.01 1.04 -1.03
C GLU A 155 4.82 -0.22 -0.70
N PRO A 156 5.57 -0.21 0.41
CA PRO A 156 6.37 -1.37 0.78
C PRO A 156 5.47 -2.47 1.36
N MET A 157 6.08 -3.63 1.60
CA MET A 157 5.47 -4.71 2.40
C MET A 157 4.99 -4.21 3.78
N PRO A 158 4.20 -5.00 4.54
CA PRO A 158 3.76 -4.57 5.87
C PRO A 158 4.94 -4.20 6.78
N PRO A 159 4.84 -3.13 7.59
CA PRO A 159 6.00 -2.53 8.27
C PRO A 159 6.66 -3.44 9.31
N ASN A 160 5.99 -4.51 9.74
CA ASN A 160 6.52 -5.51 10.64
C ASN A 160 7.39 -6.59 9.94
N PHE A 161 7.53 -6.54 8.62
CA PHE A 161 8.49 -7.36 7.87
C PHE A 161 9.90 -6.81 8.06
N ALA A 162 10.89 -7.72 8.05
CA ALA A 162 12.28 -7.37 8.24
C ALA A 162 12.74 -6.31 7.21
N GLY A 163 13.49 -5.32 7.66
CA GLY A 163 13.98 -4.20 6.83
C GLY A 163 12.95 -3.12 6.52
N VAL A 164 11.65 -3.45 6.46
CA VAL A 164 10.61 -2.54 5.96
C VAL A 164 10.29 -1.37 6.89
N ASN A 165 10.36 -1.59 8.22
CA ASN A 165 10.17 -0.52 9.22
C ASN A 165 11.09 0.69 8.97
N SER A 166 12.26 0.50 8.37
CA SER A 166 13.20 1.58 8.06
C SER A 166 12.67 2.60 7.03
N LEU A 167 11.57 2.28 6.33
CA LEU A 167 10.86 3.16 5.40
C LEU A 167 9.68 3.90 6.07
N TYR A 168 9.48 3.71 7.37
CA TYR A 168 8.41 4.36 8.15
C TYR A 168 8.96 5.23 9.30
N SER A 169 10.28 5.42 9.41
CA SER A 169 10.89 6.26 10.43
C SER A 169 10.91 7.73 10.04
N ARG A 170 10.97 8.61 11.06
CA ARG A 170 11.14 10.05 10.86
C ARG A 170 12.38 10.34 10.00
N GLU A 171 13.49 9.67 10.29
CA GLU A 171 14.76 9.89 9.57
C GLU A 171 14.65 9.49 8.09
N PHE A 172 13.82 8.51 7.75
CA PHE A 172 13.51 8.21 6.35
C PHE A 172 12.67 9.31 5.71
N TYR A 173 11.61 9.77 6.36
CA TYR A 173 10.79 10.86 5.83
C TYR A 173 11.57 12.17 5.69
N GLU A 174 12.50 12.47 6.60
CA GLU A 174 13.41 13.61 6.48
C GLU A 174 14.29 13.49 5.23
N ILE A 175 14.83 12.29 4.94
CA ILE A 175 15.54 12.02 3.68
C ILE A 175 14.63 12.29 2.48
N VAL A 176 13.40 11.79 2.48
CA VAL A 176 12.41 12.07 1.43
C VAL A 176 12.20 13.57 1.26
N ALA A 177 11.99 14.31 2.34
CA ALA A 177 11.80 15.76 2.33
C ALA A 177 13.00 16.51 1.71
N THR A 178 14.24 16.05 1.95
CA THR A 178 15.43 16.64 1.31
C THR A 178 15.51 16.40 -0.19
N ARG A 179 14.83 15.37 -0.71
CA ARG A 179 14.80 15.00 -2.13
C ARG A 179 13.53 15.47 -2.85
N LEU A 180 12.55 16.03 -2.14
CA LEU A 180 11.40 16.66 -2.77
C LEU A 180 11.75 18.06 -3.33
N ALA A 181 11.15 18.40 -4.48
CA ALA A 181 10.99 19.78 -4.93
C ALA A 181 10.22 20.61 -3.88
N ASP A 182 10.24 21.93 -3.98
CA ASP A 182 9.63 22.80 -2.96
C ASP A 182 8.11 22.64 -2.85
N ASP A 183 7.44 22.40 -3.97
CA ASP A 183 6.04 22.02 -4.11
C ASP A 183 5.83 20.49 -4.18
N GLY A 184 6.87 19.71 -3.90
CA GLY A 184 6.85 18.26 -4.01
C GLY A 184 5.89 17.58 -3.03
N VAL A 185 5.29 16.50 -3.50
CA VAL A 185 4.30 15.69 -2.78
C VAL A 185 4.85 14.30 -2.48
N VAL A 186 4.57 13.78 -1.29
CA VAL A 186 4.86 12.40 -0.92
C VAL A 186 3.56 11.63 -0.66
N ALA A 187 3.53 10.35 -1.06
CA ALA A 187 2.47 9.41 -0.73
C ALA A 187 3.04 8.15 -0.05
N GLN A 188 2.52 7.80 1.11
CA GLN A 188 2.90 6.63 1.88
C GLN A 188 1.68 5.73 2.10
N TRP A 189 1.83 4.43 1.83
CA TRP A 189 0.80 3.46 2.18
C TRP A 189 0.60 3.39 3.70
N LEU A 190 -0.65 3.48 4.15
CA LEU A 190 -1.06 3.22 5.53
C LEU A 190 -1.90 1.94 5.56
N PRO A 191 -1.29 0.78 5.89
CA PRO A 191 -1.95 -0.52 5.84
C PRO A 191 -2.86 -0.76 7.05
N ILE A 192 -3.93 0.04 7.21
CA ILE A 192 -4.81 0.02 8.40
C ILE A 192 -5.44 -1.35 8.72
N HIS A 193 -5.45 -2.27 7.77
CA HIS A 193 -5.95 -3.64 7.93
C HIS A 193 -4.85 -4.64 8.36
N LEU A 194 -3.58 -4.24 8.33
CA LEU A 194 -2.41 -5.07 8.65
C LEU A 194 -1.61 -4.56 9.85
N VAL A 195 -1.97 -3.41 10.45
CA VAL A 195 -1.24 -2.82 11.57
C VAL A 195 -2.15 -2.50 12.72
N THR A 196 -1.63 -2.57 13.96
CA THR A 196 -2.44 -2.29 15.14
C THR A 196 -2.93 -0.84 15.18
N LYS A 197 -3.85 -0.53 16.11
CA LYS A 197 -4.31 0.86 16.30
C LYS A 197 -3.15 1.77 16.66
N ALA A 198 -2.32 1.32 17.60
CA ALA A 198 -1.14 2.04 18.04
C ALA A 198 -0.13 2.23 16.89
N ASP A 199 0.06 1.20 16.06
CA ASP A 199 0.99 1.28 14.93
C ASP A 199 0.48 2.22 13.84
N SER A 200 -0.83 2.21 13.54
CA SER A 200 -1.44 3.15 12.59
C SER A 200 -1.29 4.60 13.05
N GLU A 201 -1.52 4.84 14.35
CA GLU A 201 -1.32 6.15 14.98
C GLU A 201 0.16 6.57 14.96
N ALA A 202 1.08 5.65 15.25
CA ALA A 202 2.51 5.90 15.21
C ALA A 202 3.01 6.23 13.79
N ILE A 203 2.55 5.50 12.77
CA ILE A 203 2.86 5.79 11.36
C ILE A 203 2.38 7.19 10.98
N ALA A 204 1.12 7.52 11.30
CA ALA A 204 0.56 8.84 11.02
C ALA A 204 1.29 9.96 11.77
N ALA A 205 1.63 9.74 13.05
CA ALA A 205 2.40 10.69 13.86
C ALA A 205 3.78 10.98 13.25
N THR A 206 4.46 9.93 12.79
CA THR A 206 5.80 10.02 12.21
C THR A 206 5.78 10.73 10.86
N PHE A 207 4.82 10.39 10.01
CA PHE A 207 4.64 11.06 8.72
C PHE A 207 4.30 12.55 8.92
N HIS A 208 3.35 12.86 9.80
CA HIS A 208 2.93 14.23 10.08
C HIS A 208 4.04 15.08 10.73
N ALA A 209 4.93 14.47 11.52
CA ALA A 209 6.05 15.18 12.13
C ALA A 209 7.02 15.79 11.11
N VAL A 210 7.10 15.20 9.90
CA VAL A 210 7.93 15.71 8.80
C VAL A 210 7.09 16.48 7.77
N PHE A 211 5.85 16.05 7.54
CA PHE A 211 4.91 16.66 6.61
C PHE A 211 3.67 17.16 7.36
N PRO A 212 3.73 18.32 8.03
CA PRO A 212 2.64 18.84 8.85
C PRO A 212 1.40 19.18 8.02
N ASP A 213 1.60 19.47 6.73
CA ASP A 213 0.52 19.62 5.77
C ASP A 213 0.25 18.31 5.05
N SER A 214 -0.54 17.48 5.72
CA SER A 214 -0.83 16.12 5.30
C SER A 214 -2.30 15.78 5.41
N ILE A 215 -2.74 14.83 4.59
CA ILE A 215 -4.09 14.28 4.60
C ILE A 215 -4.04 12.76 4.65
N LEU A 216 -5.11 12.15 5.16
CA LEU A 216 -5.37 10.73 5.01
C LEU A 216 -6.49 10.54 4.01
N TRP A 217 -6.19 9.83 2.93
CA TRP A 217 -7.16 9.34 1.97
C TRP A 217 -7.41 7.85 2.22
N ILE A 218 -8.66 7.40 2.20
CA ILE A 218 -8.99 5.98 2.34
C ILE A 218 -9.69 5.52 1.09
N ASP A 219 -9.19 4.43 0.52
CA ASP A 219 -9.74 3.82 -0.68
C ASP A 219 -11.22 3.46 -0.49
N PRO A 220 -12.16 4.07 -1.23
CA PRO A 220 -13.58 3.78 -1.10
C PRO A 220 -13.94 2.36 -1.56
N ILE A 221 -13.03 1.65 -2.23
CA ILE A 221 -13.23 0.27 -2.70
C ILE A 221 -12.51 -0.74 -1.80
N GLY A 222 -11.19 -0.64 -1.68
CA GLY A 222 -10.35 -1.57 -0.92
C GLY A 222 -10.24 -1.26 0.57
N GLY A 223 -10.63 -0.06 1.00
CA GLY A 223 -10.67 0.33 2.41
C GLY A 223 -9.31 0.47 3.10
N THR A 224 -8.21 0.59 2.36
CA THR A 224 -6.87 0.86 2.91
C THR A 224 -6.52 2.35 2.84
N GLY A 225 -5.60 2.80 3.69
CA GLY A 225 -5.20 4.21 3.79
C GLY A 225 -4.01 4.58 2.92
N ILE A 226 -3.97 5.85 2.50
CA ILE A 226 -2.88 6.52 1.81
C ILE A 226 -2.65 7.85 2.51
N LEU A 227 -1.47 8.02 3.10
CA LEU A 227 -1.02 9.29 3.66
C LEU A 227 -0.42 10.12 2.52
N LEU A 228 -0.89 11.35 2.37
CA LEU A 228 -0.37 12.31 1.39
C LEU A 228 0.16 13.52 2.16
N GLY A 229 1.32 14.04 1.77
CA GLY A 229 1.94 15.20 2.40
C GLY A 229 2.66 16.06 1.37
N ARG A 230 2.79 17.35 1.64
CA ARG A 230 3.61 18.27 0.82
C ARG A 230 4.79 18.80 1.63
N LYS A 231 5.92 19.04 0.96
CA LYS A 231 7.16 19.52 1.60
C LYS A 231 6.97 20.89 2.26
N GLN A 232 6.37 21.84 1.55
CA GLN A 232 6.05 23.16 2.06
C GLN A 232 4.54 23.37 2.09
N ALA A 233 4.04 24.02 3.14
CA ALA A 233 2.67 24.49 3.15
C ALA A 233 2.49 25.56 2.06
N GLY A 234 1.45 25.41 1.25
CA GLY A 234 0.95 26.36 0.28
C GLY A 234 -0.20 27.20 0.86
N ALA A 235 -0.80 28.03 0.02
CA ALA A 235 -1.82 28.99 0.44
C ALA A 235 -3.09 28.33 1.01
N GLU A 236 -3.57 27.27 0.35
CA GLU A 236 -4.71 26.47 0.78
C GLU A 236 -4.26 25.14 1.36
N PRO A 237 -4.95 24.57 2.37
CA PRO A 237 -4.63 23.27 2.95
C PRO A 237 -4.54 22.16 1.90
N LEU A 238 -3.66 21.17 2.10
CA LEU A 238 -3.55 20.04 1.17
C LEU A 238 -4.90 19.33 0.98
N GLY A 239 -5.22 18.98 -0.27
CA GLY A 239 -6.48 18.33 -0.64
C GLY A 239 -7.67 19.27 -0.84
N ALA A 240 -7.52 20.58 -0.56
CA ALA A 240 -8.55 21.58 -0.90
C ALA A 240 -8.70 21.78 -2.42
N THR A 241 -7.61 21.60 -3.16
CA THR A 241 -7.58 21.66 -4.62
C THR A 241 -6.75 20.50 -5.18
N TRP A 242 -7.13 20.02 -6.37
CA TRP A 242 -6.44 18.95 -7.08
C TRP A 242 -6.08 19.43 -8.49
N PRO A 243 -5.05 20.29 -8.63
CA PRO A 243 -4.74 20.96 -9.89
C PRO A 243 -4.49 19.97 -11.03
N GLY A 244 -3.95 18.79 -10.73
CA GLY A 244 -3.72 17.75 -11.72
C GLY A 244 -4.97 17.11 -12.31
N LEU A 245 -6.17 17.35 -11.76
CA LEU A 245 -7.42 16.92 -12.39
C LEU A 245 -7.60 17.53 -13.78
N ALA A 246 -7.05 18.73 -14.02
CA ALA A 246 -7.08 19.40 -15.32
C ALA A 246 -6.23 18.70 -16.39
N ARG A 247 -5.24 17.89 -16.00
CA ARG A 247 -4.44 17.11 -16.95
C ARG A 247 -5.27 15.99 -17.55
N ARG A 248 -5.01 15.71 -18.83
CA ARG A 248 -5.57 14.55 -19.51
C ARG A 248 -4.93 13.29 -18.94
N ALA A 249 -5.72 12.47 -18.25
CA ALA A 249 -5.31 11.14 -17.81
C ALA A 249 -6.04 10.05 -18.59
N THR A 250 -5.46 8.86 -18.59
CA THR A 250 -6.08 7.66 -19.16
C THR A 250 -6.48 6.70 -18.05
N GLY A 251 -7.78 6.42 -17.91
CA GLY A 251 -8.25 5.34 -17.05
C GLY A 251 -8.42 5.67 -15.56
N ARG A 252 -8.66 6.94 -15.20
CA ARG A 252 -9.16 7.30 -13.86
C ARG A 252 -10.51 6.61 -13.63
N THR A 253 -10.62 5.84 -12.55
CA THR A 253 -11.84 5.09 -12.19
C THR A 253 -12.77 5.86 -11.25
N LEU A 254 -12.27 6.90 -10.57
CA LEU A 254 -13.03 7.77 -9.68
C LEU A 254 -13.18 9.15 -10.31
N ARG A 255 -14.34 9.77 -10.09
CA ARG A 255 -14.59 11.18 -10.41
C ARG A 255 -13.92 12.10 -9.37
N ALA A 256 -13.75 13.37 -9.73
CA ALA A 256 -13.20 14.40 -8.85
C ALA A 256 -13.89 14.43 -7.47
N ASP A 257 -15.22 14.41 -7.47
CA ASP A 257 -16.04 14.45 -6.26
C ASP A 257 -15.86 13.20 -5.37
N GLU A 258 -15.53 12.05 -5.97
CA GLU A 258 -15.25 10.82 -5.23
C GLU A 258 -13.86 10.84 -4.61
N ILE A 259 -12.87 11.37 -5.33
CA ILE A 259 -11.49 11.55 -4.84
C ILE A 259 -11.52 12.47 -3.61
N GLU A 260 -12.18 13.62 -3.71
CA GLU A 260 -12.29 14.60 -2.63
C GLU A 260 -13.02 14.01 -1.41
N ARG A 261 -14.14 13.31 -1.61
CA ARG A 261 -14.89 12.71 -0.49
C ARG A 261 -14.12 11.61 0.24
N ALA A 262 -13.21 10.93 -0.45
CA ALA A 262 -12.38 9.87 0.12
C ALA A 262 -11.17 10.39 0.92
N VAL A 263 -10.89 11.71 0.89
CA VAL A 263 -10.08 12.35 1.94
C VAL A 263 -10.87 12.26 3.23
N VAL A 264 -10.40 11.48 4.21
CA VAL A 264 -11.10 11.26 5.49
C VAL A 264 -10.61 12.18 6.60
N LEU A 265 -9.32 12.51 6.60
CA LEU A 265 -8.70 13.46 7.52
C LEU A 265 -8.00 14.54 6.69
N GLY A 266 -8.45 15.80 6.82
CA GLY A 266 -7.71 16.96 6.33
C GLY A 266 -6.54 17.31 7.27
N PRO A 267 -5.78 18.39 7.00
CA PRO A 267 -4.59 18.71 7.80
C PRO A 267 -4.86 18.91 9.30
N ALA A 268 -5.98 19.53 9.67
CA ALA A 268 -6.35 19.72 11.07
C ALA A 268 -6.72 18.39 11.76
N GLU A 269 -7.49 17.53 11.09
CA GLU A 269 -7.81 16.19 11.57
C GLU A 269 -6.56 15.32 11.68
N MET A 270 -5.65 15.42 10.71
CA MET A 270 -4.38 14.69 10.71
C MET A 270 -3.52 15.05 11.90
N ALA A 271 -3.41 16.33 12.25
CA ALA A 271 -2.70 16.76 13.45
C ALA A 271 -3.29 16.14 14.73
N ARG A 272 -4.63 16.07 14.84
CA ARG A 272 -5.30 15.42 15.98
C ARG A 272 -5.08 13.91 16.02
N TYR A 273 -5.07 13.24 14.86
CA TYR A 273 -4.82 11.81 14.78
C TYR A 273 -3.36 11.48 15.09
N ALA A 274 -2.42 12.25 14.54
CA ALA A 274 -0.99 12.17 14.81
C ALA A 274 -0.64 12.36 16.29
N ALA A 275 -1.35 13.25 17.00
CA ALA A 275 -1.15 13.46 18.44
C ALA A 275 -1.47 12.24 19.32
N LEU A 276 -2.13 11.20 18.78
CA LEU A 276 -2.40 9.94 19.49
C LEU A 276 -1.22 8.96 19.41
N GLY A 277 -0.33 9.14 18.43
CA GLY A 277 0.77 8.23 18.15
C GLY A 277 2.09 8.67 18.77
N THR A 278 3.04 7.73 18.83
CA THR A 278 4.43 8.05 19.13
C THR A 278 5.24 8.03 17.83
N VAL A 279 6.14 9.00 17.67
CA VAL A 279 7.02 9.08 16.50
C VAL A 279 7.95 7.87 16.46
N ILE A 280 7.99 7.20 15.32
CA ILE A 280 8.89 6.09 14.98
C ILE A 280 10.22 6.70 14.55
N THR A 281 11.29 6.18 15.11
CA THR A 281 12.66 6.58 14.79
C THR A 281 13.46 5.32 14.50
N ASP A 282 14.59 5.48 13.81
CA ASP A 282 15.52 4.38 13.60
C ASP A 282 15.94 3.68 14.91
N ASP A 283 15.97 4.43 16.02
CA ASP A 283 16.44 3.96 17.33
C ASP A 283 15.37 3.27 18.19
N ASN A 284 14.08 3.51 17.92
CA ASN A 284 13.01 2.95 18.75
C ASN A 284 12.34 1.70 18.14
N GLN A 285 12.55 1.47 16.84
CA GLN A 285 12.12 0.28 16.12
C GLN A 285 10.66 -0.14 16.39
N GLN A 286 9.77 0.82 16.64
CA GLN A 286 8.44 0.57 17.21
C GLN A 286 7.53 -0.35 16.38
N LEU A 287 7.72 -0.41 15.06
CA LEU A 287 6.96 -1.29 14.18
C LEU A 287 7.61 -2.68 14.00
N SER A 288 8.82 -2.88 14.52
CA SER A 288 9.56 -4.15 14.39
C SER A 288 9.49 -4.96 15.69
N HIS A 289 9.38 -6.29 15.54
CA HIS A 289 9.45 -7.32 16.59
C HIS A 289 8.46 -7.19 17.78
N GLY A 290 7.87 -8.31 18.20
CA GLY A 290 7.26 -8.45 19.54
C GLY A 290 5.82 -7.95 19.76
N ARG A 291 5.23 -7.15 18.87
CA ARG A 291 3.77 -6.93 18.85
C ARG A 291 3.14 -7.89 17.84
N MET A 292 2.00 -8.50 18.22
CA MET A 292 1.49 -9.74 17.61
C MET A 292 1.73 -9.87 16.10
N ARG A 293 2.12 -11.07 15.67
CA ARG A 293 2.01 -11.55 14.29
C ARG A 293 0.67 -12.29 14.12
N PRO A 294 -0.52 -11.72 14.40
CA PRO A 294 -1.71 -12.49 14.07
C PRO A 294 -1.68 -12.65 12.56
N GLY A 295 -2.23 -13.74 12.01
CA GLY A 295 -2.45 -13.81 10.57
C GLY A 295 -3.18 -12.54 10.15
N LEU A 296 -2.47 -11.60 9.51
CA LEU A 296 -2.96 -10.26 9.16
C LEU A 296 -4.02 -10.33 8.05
N LYS A 297 -4.48 -11.54 7.73
CA LYS A 297 -5.52 -11.86 6.77
C LYS A 297 -6.60 -12.69 7.48
N GLY A 298 -7.85 -12.38 7.20
CA GLY A 298 -9.02 -13.00 7.85
C GLY A 298 -9.53 -12.19 9.05
N ARG A 299 -10.06 -12.88 10.08
CA ARG A 299 -10.86 -12.25 11.15
C ARG A 299 -10.11 -11.21 11.98
N LEU A 300 -8.83 -11.46 12.30
CA LEU A 300 -8.04 -10.51 13.10
C LEU A 300 -7.70 -9.24 12.31
N GLY A 301 -7.33 -9.36 11.03
CA GLY A 301 -7.13 -8.19 10.16
C GLY A 301 -8.40 -7.34 10.02
N GLN A 302 -9.58 -7.98 9.93
CA GLN A 302 -10.86 -7.26 9.90
C GLN A 302 -11.15 -6.50 11.19
N GLN A 303 -10.93 -7.13 12.36
CA GLN A 303 -11.07 -6.46 13.65
C GLN A 303 -10.13 -5.27 13.78
N GLN A 304 -8.91 -5.42 13.25
CA GLN A 304 -7.92 -4.36 13.27
C GLN A 304 -8.29 -3.19 12.35
N ALA A 305 -8.72 -3.48 11.12
CA ALA A 305 -9.24 -2.48 10.19
C ALA A 305 -10.41 -1.70 10.83
N LEU A 306 -11.34 -2.40 11.48
CA LEU A 306 -12.47 -1.77 12.17
C LEU A 306 -12.03 -0.88 13.35
N ALA A 307 -11.06 -1.34 14.16
CA ALA A 307 -10.54 -0.56 15.28
C ALA A 307 -9.84 0.73 14.81
N ASN A 308 -9.03 0.64 13.75
CA ASN A 308 -8.43 1.80 13.09
C ASN A 308 -9.49 2.75 12.55
N MET A 309 -10.45 2.23 11.78
CA MET A 309 -11.49 3.03 11.14
C MET A 309 -12.38 3.75 12.17
N LYS A 310 -12.72 3.10 13.29
CA LYS A 310 -13.48 3.75 14.39
C LYS A 310 -12.76 4.95 14.98
N THR A 311 -11.43 4.86 15.12
CA THR A 311 -10.62 5.97 15.64
C THR A 311 -10.58 7.11 14.64
N ILE A 312 -10.30 6.81 13.37
CA ILE A 312 -10.28 7.77 12.27
C ILE A 312 -11.64 8.49 12.15
N ALA A 313 -12.75 7.74 12.17
CA ALA A 313 -14.11 8.28 12.11
C ALA A 313 -14.41 9.24 13.27
N LYS A 314 -13.94 8.92 14.48
CA LYS A 314 -14.10 9.80 15.64
C LYS A 314 -13.37 11.13 15.45
N ILE A 315 -12.15 11.11 14.91
CA ILE A 315 -11.36 12.32 14.66
C ILE A 315 -11.92 13.15 13.50
N ALA A 316 -12.42 12.49 12.45
CA ALA A 316 -13.01 13.13 11.28
C ALA A 316 -14.31 13.89 11.60
N GLY A 317 -14.96 13.60 12.73
CA GLY A 317 -16.27 14.19 13.09
C GLY A 317 -17.42 13.75 12.18
N ARG A 318 -17.16 12.84 11.24
CA ARG A 318 -18.10 12.22 10.31
C ARG A 318 -17.80 10.73 10.22
N ARG A 319 -18.84 9.93 10.02
CA ARG A 319 -18.66 8.49 9.78
C ARG A 319 -18.23 8.29 8.32
N PRO A 320 -17.04 7.74 8.04
CA PRO A 320 -16.68 7.31 6.70
C PRO A 320 -17.67 6.23 6.24
N TYR A 321 -18.03 6.23 4.96
CA TYR A 321 -18.92 5.23 4.32
C TYR A 321 -18.54 3.78 4.69
N LEU A 322 -17.23 3.52 4.81
CA LEU A 322 -16.66 2.21 5.08
C LEU A 322 -16.95 1.67 6.50
N VAL A 323 -17.28 2.52 7.48
CA VAL A 323 -17.67 2.04 8.82
C VAL A 323 -19.03 1.34 8.77
N ASP A 324 -19.98 1.90 8.03
CA ASP A 324 -21.32 1.34 7.91
C ASP A 324 -21.30 0.02 7.11
N GLU A 325 -20.44 -0.08 6.10
CA GLU A 325 -20.23 -1.31 5.32
C GLU A 325 -19.51 -2.40 6.13
N ALA A 326 -18.44 -2.06 6.86
CA ALA A 326 -17.74 -3.00 7.73
C ALA A 326 -18.66 -3.54 8.84
N GLU A 327 -19.46 -2.68 9.49
CA GLU A 327 -20.44 -3.12 10.48
C GLU A 327 -21.63 -3.87 9.85
N ARG A 328 -22.06 -3.51 8.63
CA ARG A 328 -23.08 -4.27 7.88
C ARG A 328 -22.60 -5.68 7.56
N LEU A 329 -21.33 -5.85 7.16
CA LEU A 329 -20.73 -7.16 6.90
C LEU A 329 -20.60 -8.00 8.18
N GLU A 330 -20.34 -7.39 9.34
CA GLU A 330 -20.41 -8.07 10.64
C GLU A 330 -21.85 -8.48 11.01
N ARG A 331 -22.84 -7.59 10.81
CA ARG A 331 -24.26 -7.85 11.13
C ARG A 331 -24.88 -8.94 10.25
N VAL A 332 -24.66 -8.90 8.93
CA VAL A 332 -25.21 -9.87 7.97
C VAL A 332 -24.67 -11.29 8.19
N ARG A 333 -23.43 -11.43 8.69
CA ARG A 333 -22.82 -12.74 9.00
C ARG A 333 -23.22 -13.30 10.37
N GLY A 334 -23.66 -12.46 11.32
CA GLY A 334 -24.28 -12.91 12.58
C GLY A 334 -25.65 -13.57 12.40
N THR A 335 -26.28 -13.39 11.24
CA THR A 335 -27.62 -13.89 10.91
C THR A 335 -27.63 -15.12 9.98
N ILE A 336 -26.48 -15.70 9.61
CA ILE A 336 -26.45 -16.95 8.82
C ILE A 336 -26.58 -18.16 9.78
N PRO A 337 -27.69 -18.91 9.77
CA PRO A 337 -27.80 -20.13 10.55
C PRO A 337 -26.93 -21.21 9.89
N GLY A 338 -25.91 -21.69 10.60
CA GLY A 338 -25.04 -22.78 10.09
C GLY A 338 -23.65 -22.88 10.73
N ALA A 339 -23.20 -21.86 11.48
CA ALA A 339 -21.92 -21.91 12.20
C ALA A 339 -22.05 -22.45 13.65
N ALA A 340 -22.96 -23.40 13.88
CA ALA A 340 -23.10 -24.10 15.15
C ALA A 340 -22.70 -25.58 14.99
N GLY A 341 -21.54 -25.92 15.57
CA GLY A 341 -21.26 -27.25 16.12
C GLY A 341 -20.98 -28.39 15.15
N ALA A 342 -19.73 -28.53 14.70
CA ALA A 342 -19.20 -29.87 14.45
C ALA A 342 -18.87 -30.50 15.81
N ALA A 343 -19.81 -31.27 16.37
CA ALA A 343 -19.55 -32.11 17.53
C ALA A 343 -18.52 -33.21 17.15
N PRO A 344 -17.59 -33.57 18.05
CA PRO A 344 -16.63 -34.63 17.79
C PRO A 344 -17.39 -35.97 17.75
N ARG A 345 -17.31 -36.69 16.63
CA ARG A 345 -17.77 -38.08 16.58
C ARG A 345 -16.85 -38.91 17.48
N GLY A 346 -17.40 -39.33 18.61
CA GLY A 346 -16.75 -40.31 19.50
C GLY A 346 -16.51 -41.62 18.76
N GLY A 347 -15.31 -42.16 18.95
CA GLY A 347 -14.99 -43.52 18.55
C GLY A 347 -15.80 -44.51 19.39
N GLY A 348 -16.47 -45.43 18.71
CA GLY A 348 -17.00 -46.65 19.30
C GLY A 348 -16.27 -47.82 18.64
N SER A 349 -15.58 -48.59 19.46
CA SER A 349 -15.15 -49.97 19.20
C SER A 349 -16.36 -50.88 18.98
#